data_AF-G1NY33-F1
#
_entry.id   AF-G1NY33-F1
#
_cell.length_a   1.000
_cell.length_b   1.000
_cell.length_c   1.000
_cell.angle_alpha   90.00
_cell.angle_beta   90.00
_cell.angle_gamma   90.00
#
_symmetry.space_group_name_H-M   'P 1'
#
loop_
_entity.id
_entity.type
_entity.pdbx_description
1 polymer ?
#
loop_
_entity_poly.entity_id
_entity_poly.type
_entity_poly.pdbx_seq_one_letter_code
_entity_poly.pdbx_strand_id
1 'polypeptide(L)'
;MGEKPGTRVFKKSSPNCKLTVYLGKRDFVDHLDKVDPVDGVVLVDPDYLKDRKVFVTLTCAFRYGREDLDVLGLSFRKDLFIATYQAFPPTSNPPRPPTRLQDRLLRKLGQHAHPFFFTIPQNLPCSVTLQPGPEDTGKACGVDFEIRAFCAKSLEEKSHKRNSVRLVIRKVQFAPEKPGPQPSAETTRHFLMSDRSLHLEASLDKELYYHGEPLSVNVHVTNNSTKTIRKIKVSVRQYADICLFSTAQYKCPVAQIEQDDQVSPSSTFCKVYTVTPLLSDNREKRGLALDGKLKHEDTNLASSTM
;
A
#
# COMPACT_ATOMS: atom_id res chain seq x y z
N MET A 1 18.91 -0.93 -31.68
CA MET A 1 18.48 -2.03 -30.80
C MET A 1 18.54 -1.53 -29.37
N GLY A 2 17.40 -1.24 -28.74
CA GLY A 2 17.39 -0.83 -27.33
C GLY A 2 17.77 -2.01 -26.45
N GLU A 3 18.79 -1.84 -25.59
CA GLU A 3 19.10 -2.81 -24.55
C GLU A 3 17.84 -3.06 -23.72
N LYS A 4 17.34 -4.31 -23.74
CA LYS A 4 16.28 -4.71 -22.82
C LYS A 4 16.83 -4.56 -21.40
N PRO A 5 16.20 -3.78 -20.52
CA PRO A 5 16.67 -3.63 -19.16
C PRO A 5 16.80 -5.03 -18.53
N GLY A 6 17.98 -5.31 -17.97
CA GLY A 6 18.25 -6.60 -17.33
C GLY A 6 17.22 -6.91 -16.25
N THR A 7 16.82 -8.18 -16.12
CA THR A 7 15.87 -8.59 -15.07
C THR A 7 16.51 -8.38 -13.70
N ARG A 8 16.09 -7.34 -12.98
CA ARG A 8 16.53 -7.05 -11.60
C ARG A 8 16.00 -8.14 -10.67
N VAL A 9 16.84 -8.61 -9.76
CA VAL A 9 16.48 -9.60 -8.72
C VAL A 9 16.91 -9.05 -7.37
N PHE A 10 16.01 -9.11 -6.39
CA PHE A 10 16.27 -8.75 -5.02
C PHE A 10 16.72 -9.99 -4.26
N LYS A 11 17.77 -9.86 -3.45
CA LYS A 11 18.24 -10.93 -2.58
C LYS A 11 18.46 -10.46 -1.16
N LYS A 12 18.22 -11.33 -0.18
CA LYS A 12 18.59 -11.10 1.21
C LYS A 12 19.05 -12.41 1.84
N SER A 13 20.15 -12.35 2.58
CA SER A 13 20.71 -13.50 3.29
C SER A 13 20.36 -13.45 4.78
N SER A 14 20.31 -14.61 5.42
CA SER A 14 20.24 -14.73 6.87
C SER A 14 21.51 -14.17 7.52
N PRO A 15 21.48 -13.80 8.82
CA PRO A 15 22.66 -13.26 9.51
C PRO A 15 23.89 -14.18 9.51
N ASN A 16 23.69 -15.51 9.42
CA ASN A 16 24.78 -16.48 9.27
C ASN A 16 25.17 -16.78 7.81
N CYS A 17 24.55 -16.12 6.84
CA CYS A 17 24.75 -16.31 5.40
C CYS A 17 24.47 -17.72 4.87
N LYS A 18 23.82 -18.59 5.65
CA LYS A 18 23.52 -20.00 5.27
C LYS A 18 22.20 -20.17 4.50
N LEU A 19 21.37 -19.13 4.49
CA LEU A 19 20.08 -19.12 3.82
C LEU A 19 19.93 -17.80 3.07
N THR A 20 19.63 -17.83 1.78
CA THR A 20 19.44 -16.61 0.98
C THR A 20 18.16 -16.71 0.17
N VAL A 21 17.29 -15.70 0.28
CA VAL A 21 16.05 -15.60 -0.48
C VAL A 21 16.23 -14.65 -1.66
N TYR A 22 15.71 -15.04 -2.81
CA TYR A 22 15.69 -14.29 -4.06
C TYR A 22 14.24 -14.04 -4.50
N LEU A 23 13.93 -12.80 -4.89
CA LEU A 23 12.64 -12.37 -5.40
C LEU A 23 12.82 -11.53 -6.67
N GLY A 24 11.93 -11.67 -7.64
CA GLY A 24 11.93 -10.84 -8.85
C GLY A 24 11.45 -9.41 -8.61
N LYS A 25 10.52 -9.24 -7.67
CA LYS A 25 9.90 -7.95 -7.34
C LYS A 25 9.55 -7.89 -5.85
N ARG A 26 9.33 -6.68 -5.35
CA ARG A 26 8.89 -6.41 -3.96
C ARG A 26 7.42 -6.00 -3.88
N ASP A 27 6.87 -5.50 -4.97
CA ASP A 27 5.50 -5.03 -5.06
C ASP A 27 4.70 -6.03 -5.90
N PHE A 28 3.59 -6.49 -5.35
CA PHE A 28 2.69 -7.46 -5.95
C PHE A 28 1.34 -6.78 -6.15
N VAL A 29 0.92 -6.72 -7.41
CA VAL A 29 -0.27 -5.97 -7.80
C VAL A 29 -1.53 -6.80 -7.55
N ASP A 30 -2.50 -6.22 -6.86
CA ASP A 30 -3.86 -6.71 -6.77
C ASP A 30 -4.69 -6.08 -7.88
N HIS A 31 -5.22 -6.91 -8.78
CA HIS A 31 -6.01 -6.52 -9.95
C HIS A 31 -7.52 -6.60 -9.71
N LEU A 32 -7.96 -6.73 -8.44
CA LEU A 32 -9.33 -7.02 -7.99
C LEU A 32 -9.80 -8.45 -8.27
N ASP A 33 -9.50 -8.98 -9.44
CA ASP A 33 -9.84 -10.35 -9.85
C ASP A 33 -8.76 -11.37 -9.47
N LYS A 34 -7.53 -10.93 -9.22
CA LYS A 34 -6.42 -11.77 -8.79
C LYS A 34 -5.29 -10.91 -8.26
N VAL A 35 -4.46 -11.51 -7.41
CA VAL A 35 -3.20 -10.91 -6.97
C VAL A 35 -2.04 -11.58 -7.69
N ASP A 36 -1.09 -10.79 -8.14
CA ASP A 36 0.17 -11.29 -8.69
C ASP A 36 0.80 -12.31 -7.71
N PRO A 37 1.15 -13.52 -8.16
CA PRO A 37 1.71 -14.53 -7.27
C PRO A 37 3.10 -14.11 -6.78
N VAL A 38 3.41 -14.54 -5.56
CA VAL A 38 4.73 -14.34 -4.95
C VAL A 38 5.64 -15.49 -5.35
N ASP A 39 6.60 -15.20 -6.22
CA ASP A 39 7.51 -16.20 -6.76
C ASP A 39 8.95 -15.91 -6.33
N GLY A 40 9.60 -16.91 -5.75
CA GLY A 40 10.97 -16.77 -5.31
C GLY A 40 11.76 -18.07 -5.33
N VAL A 41 13.05 -17.93 -5.01
CA VAL A 41 13.98 -19.05 -4.86
C VAL A 41 14.73 -18.87 -3.55
N VAL A 42 14.91 -19.96 -2.81
CA VAL A 42 15.75 -20.00 -1.63
C VAL A 42 17.01 -20.80 -1.93
N LEU A 43 18.17 -20.20 -1.66
CA LEU A 43 19.47 -20.86 -1.72
C LEU A 43 19.87 -21.28 -0.30
N VAL A 44 20.27 -22.53 -0.18
CA VAL A 44 20.55 -23.19 1.10
C VAL A 44 21.97 -23.73 1.08
N ASP A 45 22.67 -23.62 2.21
CA ASP A 45 23.94 -24.31 2.41
C ASP A 45 23.67 -25.75 2.93
N PRO A 46 24.00 -26.80 2.15
CA PRO A 46 23.73 -28.20 2.52
C PRO A 46 24.50 -28.64 3.76
N ASP A 47 25.74 -28.16 3.95
CA ASP A 47 26.60 -28.53 5.10
C ASP A 47 26.01 -27.99 6.40
N TYR A 48 25.32 -26.84 6.31
CA TYR A 48 24.59 -26.29 7.44
C TYR A 48 23.31 -27.06 7.71
N LEU A 49 22.59 -27.50 6.67
CA LEU A 49 21.23 -27.97 6.82
C LEU A 49 21.12 -29.25 7.66
N LYS A 50 22.01 -30.22 7.43
CA LYS A 50 21.97 -31.55 8.07
C LYS A 50 20.56 -32.14 7.97
N ASP A 51 19.96 -32.53 9.10
CA ASP A 51 18.63 -33.16 9.19
C ASP A 51 17.47 -32.14 9.28
N ARG A 52 17.72 -30.85 9.06
CA ARG A 52 16.70 -29.79 9.12
C ARG A 52 16.01 -29.58 7.79
N LYS A 53 14.83 -28.99 7.85
CA LYS A 53 14.00 -28.57 6.72
C LYS A 53 14.11 -27.07 6.52
N VAL A 54 13.77 -26.61 5.32
CA VAL A 54 13.66 -25.18 4.99
C VAL A 54 12.20 -24.86 4.73
N PHE A 55 11.67 -23.95 5.54
CA PHE A 55 10.34 -23.41 5.41
C PHE A 55 10.39 -21.96 4.98
N VAL A 56 9.44 -21.57 4.14
CA VAL A 56 9.16 -20.19 3.78
C VAL A 56 7.73 -19.92 4.23
N THR A 57 7.50 -18.80 4.90
CA THR A 57 6.16 -18.37 5.31
C THR A 57 5.87 -17.00 4.74
N LEU A 58 4.64 -16.81 4.26
CA LEU A 58 4.07 -15.52 3.93
C LEU A 58 3.07 -15.14 5.00
N THR A 59 3.32 -14.02 5.68
CA THR A 59 2.46 -13.52 6.75
C THR A 59 1.94 -12.14 6.41
N CYS A 60 0.63 -11.97 6.40
CA CYS A 60 -0.01 -10.65 6.43
C CYS A 60 -0.38 -10.36 7.89
N ALA A 61 0.12 -9.27 8.45
CA ALA A 61 -0.16 -8.90 9.83
C ALA A 61 -0.52 -7.43 9.95
N PHE A 62 -1.58 -7.17 10.72
CA PHE A 62 -1.85 -5.84 11.26
C PHE A 62 -0.97 -5.61 12.48
N ARG A 63 -0.28 -4.48 12.52
CA ARG A 63 0.59 -4.05 13.61
C ARG A 63 0.13 -2.69 14.11
N TYR A 64 0.15 -2.53 15.42
CA TYR A 64 -0.13 -1.27 16.09
C TYR A 64 0.83 -1.13 17.28
N GLY A 65 1.60 -0.05 17.33
CA GLY A 65 2.57 0.22 18.41
C GLY A 65 4.01 0.35 17.91
N ARG A 66 4.98 0.35 18.84
CA ARG A 66 6.40 0.49 18.50
C ARG A 66 6.95 -0.82 17.89
N GLU A 67 7.73 -0.71 16.80
CA GLU A 67 8.39 -1.85 16.16
C GLU A 67 9.47 -2.50 17.05
N ASP A 68 10.00 -1.75 18.02
CA ASP A 68 11.28 -2.08 18.69
C ASP A 68 11.15 -2.59 20.14
N LEU A 69 9.93 -2.73 20.69
CA LEU A 69 9.72 -3.11 22.09
C LEU A 69 8.94 -4.44 22.21
N ASP A 70 9.69 -5.54 22.28
CA ASP A 70 9.24 -6.85 22.80
C ASP A 70 9.17 -6.81 24.35
N VAL A 71 8.68 -5.71 24.96
CA VAL A 71 8.57 -5.55 26.42
C VAL A 71 7.20 -5.02 26.79
N LEU A 72 6.57 -5.70 27.75
CA LEU A 72 5.31 -5.41 28.45
C LEU A 72 4.73 -4.00 28.21
N GLY A 73 3.76 -3.93 27.29
CA GLY A 73 2.82 -2.81 27.16
C GLY A 73 2.82 -2.14 25.80
N LEU A 74 1.69 -2.23 25.09
CA LEU A 74 1.23 -1.38 23.97
C LEU A 74 1.62 -1.77 22.52
N SER A 75 2.16 -2.96 22.27
CA SER A 75 2.26 -3.51 20.90
C SER A 75 1.16 -4.54 20.65
N PHE A 76 0.31 -4.30 19.65
CA PHE A 76 -0.70 -5.22 19.17
C PHE A 76 -0.30 -5.74 17.80
N ARG A 77 -0.29 -7.06 17.64
CA ARG A 77 -0.07 -7.73 16.36
C ARG A 77 -1.17 -8.75 16.16
N LYS A 78 -1.88 -8.64 15.04
CA LYS A 78 -2.86 -9.63 14.60
C LYS A 78 -2.43 -10.17 13.24
N ASP A 79 -2.08 -11.44 13.21
CA ASP A 79 -1.82 -12.12 11.94
C ASP A 79 -3.18 -12.31 11.24
N LEU A 80 -3.35 -11.67 10.08
CA LEU A 80 -4.55 -11.73 9.26
C LEU A 80 -4.51 -12.94 8.31
N PHE A 81 -3.31 -13.33 7.90
CA PHE A 81 -3.09 -14.48 7.02
C PHE A 81 -1.69 -15.05 7.24
N ILE A 82 -1.59 -16.38 7.22
CA ILE A 82 -0.34 -17.11 7.25
C ILE A 82 -0.42 -18.24 6.23
N ALA A 83 0.52 -18.28 5.30
CA ALA A 83 0.75 -19.42 4.41
C ALA A 83 2.18 -19.92 4.58
N THR A 84 2.33 -21.24 4.50
CA THR A 84 3.61 -21.92 4.74
C THR A 84 3.93 -22.82 3.55
N TYR A 85 5.18 -22.75 3.10
CA TYR A 85 5.71 -23.56 2.01
C TYR A 85 6.99 -24.28 2.47
N GLN A 86 7.05 -25.61 2.31
CA GLN A 86 8.26 -26.37 2.56
C GLN A 86 9.12 -26.38 1.29
N ALA A 87 10.19 -25.58 1.28
CA ALA A 87 11.10 -25.48 0.14
C ALA A 87 12.10 -26.64 0.08
N PHE A 88 12.54 -27.12 1.25
CA PHE A 88 13.40 -28.30 1.36
C PHE A 88 13.00 -29.18 2.55
N PRO A 89 12.97 -30.52 2.42
CA PRO A 89 13.14 -31.27 1.17
C PRO A 89 11.98 -30.97 0.20
N PRO A 90 12.23 -31.01 -1.13
CA PRO A 90 11.19 -30.75 -2.13
C PRO A 90 10.02 -31.72 -1.96
N THR A 91 8.78 -31.21 -2.08
CA THR A 91 7.60 -32.07 -2.09
C THR A 91 7.53 -32.84 -3.42
N SER A 92 7.09 -34.10 -3.38
CA SER A 92 7.04 -34.99 -4.56
C SER A 92 6.14 -34.46 -5.68
N ASN A 93 5.05 -33.78 -5.32
CA ASN A 93 4.15 -33.09 -6.24
C ASN A 93 4.15 -31.59 -5.93
N PRO A 94 5.00 -30.77 -6.58
CA PRO A 94 4.90 -29.32 -6.46
C PRO A 94 3.56 -28.86 -7.04
N PRO A 95 2.81 -27.97 -6.37
CA PRO A 95 1.46 -27.63 -6.82
C PRO A 95 1.40 -26.88 -8.16
N ARG A 96 2.53 -26.39 -8.68
CA ARG A 96 2.64 -25.75 -9.99
C ARG A 96 4.08 -25.82 -10.53
N PRO A 97 4.28 -25.71 -11.87
CA PRO A 97 5.61 -25.65 -12.45
C PRO A 97 6.37 -24.36 -12.08
N PRO A 98 7.72 -24.38 -12.07
CA PRO A 98 8.53 -23.18 -11.86
C PRO A 98 8.27 -22.11 -12.93
N THR A 99 8.37 -20.85 -12.54
CA THR A 99 8.27 -19.74 -13.48
C THR A 99 9.56 -19.52 -14.25
N ARG A 100 9.49 -18.80 -15.38
CA ARG A 100 10.68 -18.43 -16.18
C ARG A 100 11.79 -17.77 -15.36
N LEU A 101 11.43 -16.99 -14.34
CA LEU A 101 12.39 -16.38 -13.42
C LEU A 101 13.05 -17.44 -12.53
N GLN A 102 12.25 -18.33 -11.94
CA GLN A 102 12.74 -19.42 -11.10
C GLN A 102 13.67 -20.32 -11.90
N ASP A 103 13.33 -20.73 -13.13
CA ASP A 103 14.20 -21.56 -13.98
C ASP A 103 15.56 -20.91 -14.27
N ARG A 104 15.60 -19.58 -14.45
CA ARG A 104 16.86 -18.85 -14.64
C ARG A 104 17.67 -18.83 -13.35
N LEU A 105 17.02 -18.60 -12.21
CA LEU A 105 17.67 -18.58 -10.90
C LEU A 105 18.18 -19.95 -10.49
N LEU A 106 17.41 -21.01 -10.69
CA LEU A 106 17.82 -22.39 -10.41
C LEU A 106 19.05 -22.77 -11.24
N ARG A 107 19.06 -22.46 -12.55
CA ARG A 107 20.23 -22.66 -13.40
C ARG A 107 21.46 -21.86 -12.97
N LYS A 108 21.26 -20.63 -12.49
CA LYS A 108 22.34 -19.72 -12.08
C LYS A 108 22.90 -20.03 -10.68
N LEU A 109 22.05 -20.45 -9.75
CA LEU A 109 22.40 -20.66 -8.34
C LEU A 109 22.84 -22.09 -8.03
N GLY A 110 22.52 -23.05 -8.90
CA GLY A 110 22.93 -24.45 -8.79
C GLY A 110 21.93 -25.32 -8.02
N GLN A 111 22.38 -26.51 -7.63
CA GLN A 111 21.52 -27.61 -7.17
C GLN A 111 20.89 -27.38 -5.78
N HIS A 112 21.45 -26.46 -4.97
CA HIS A 112 20.95 -26.15 -3.62
C HIS A 112 19.96 -24.97 -3.61
N ALA A 113 19.48 -24.58 -4.78
CA ALA A 113 18.44 -23.59 -4.96
C ALA A 113 17.09 -24.29 -5.08
N HIS A 114 16.12 -23.86 -4.28
CA HIS A 114 14.79 -24.46 -4.22
C HIS A 114 13.71 -23.39 -4.47
N PRO A 115 12.77 -23.62 -5.39
CA PRO A 115 11.70 -22.66 -5.66
C PRO A 115 10.65 -22.69 -4.55
N PHE A 116 10.01 -21.56 -4.32
CA PHE A 116 8.79 -21.45 -3.52
C PHE A 116 7.80 -20.52 -4.17
N PHE A 117 6.52 -20.63 -3.79
CA PHE A 117 5.51 -19.71 -4.26
C PHE A 117 4.36 -19.53 -3.27
N PHE A 118 3.69 -18.39 -3.36
CA PHE A 118 2.45 -18.13 -2.65
C PHE A 118 1.43 -17.46 -3.54
N THR A 119 0.16 -17.77 -3.29
CA THR A 119 -0.97 -17.03 -3.83
C THR A 119 -1.56 -16.20 -2.70
N ILE A 120 -1.62 -14.89 -2.88
CA ILE A 120 -2.23 -13.98 -1.91
C ILE A 120 -3.75 -13.98 -2.15
N PRO A 121 -4.59 -14.29 -1.14
CA PRO A 121 -6.03 -14.13 -1.26
C PRO A 121 -6.43 -12.68 -1.54
N GLN A 122 -7.45 -12.49 -2.39
CA GLN A 122 -7.94 -11.16 -2.80
C GLN A 122 -8.48 -10.36 -1.62
N ASN A 123 -9.19 -11.01 -0.71
CA ASN A 123 -9.86 -10.39 0.44
C ASN A 123 -8.91 -9.85 1.53
N LEU A 124 -7.59 -9.99 1.36
CA LEU A 124 -6.63 -9.41 2.29
C LEU A 124 -6.44 -7.92 2.01
N PRO A 125 -6.25 -7.08 3.05
CA PRO A 125 -5.96 -5.68 2.86
C PRO A 125 -4.64 -5.46 2.09
N CYS A 126 -4.55 -4.35 1.35
CA CYS A 126 -3.30 -3.89 0.76
C CYS A 126 -2.31 -3.42 1.83
N SER A 127 -1.05 -3.30 1.44
CA SER A 127 -0.01 -2.75 2.32
C SER A 127 -0.28 -1.28 2.59
N VAL A 128 -0.43 -0.94 3.87
CA VAL A 128 -0.71 0.42 4.31
C VAL A 128 0.00 0.70 5.62
N THR A 129 0.59 1.88 5.76
CA THR A 129 1.24 2.35 6.99
C THR A 129 0.73 3.74 7.31
N LEU A 130 0.23 3.93 8.52
CA LEU A 130 -0.17 5.23 9.05
C LEU A 130 1.04 5.91 9.71
N GLN A 131 1.31 7.14 9.30
CA GLN A 131 2.33 7.97 9.93
C GLN A 131 1.81 8.49 11.28
N PRO A 132 2.47 8.18 12.42
CA PRO A 132 1.97 8.55 13.74
C PRO A 132 1.88 10.06 13.93
N GLY A 133 0.86 10.55 14.64
CA GLY A 133 0.75 11.94 15.11
C GLY A 133 1.90 12.38 16.04
N PRO A 134 2.13 13.69 16.24
CA PRO A 134 3.06 14.20 17.25
C PRO A 134 2.70 13.73 18.67
N GLU A 135 1.41 13.65 18.96
CA GLU A 135 0.84 13.13 20.23
C GLU A 135 0.90 11.58 20.32
N ASP A 136 1.11 10.89 19.19
CA ASP A 136 1.15 9.42 19.09
C ASP A 136 2.61 8.91 19.06
N THR A 137 3.40 9.28 20.07
CA THR A 137 4.84 8.97 20.18
C THR A 137 5.19 7.48 20.08
N GLY A 138 5.36 7.00 18.83
CA GLY A 138 5.86 5.68 18.48
C GLY A 138 4.82 4.63 18.11
N LYS A 139 3.54 4.99 17.89
CA LYS A 139 2.53 4.02 17.47
C LYS A 139 2.49 3.92 15.94
N ALA A 140 3.41 3.15 15.35
CA ALA A 140 3.27 2.78 13.95
C ALA A 140 2.06 1.84 13.82
N CYS A 141 1.12 2.19 12.94
CA CYS A 141 -0.06 1.37 12.66
C CYS A 141 -0.02 1.00 11.18
N GLY A 142 -0.24 -0.27 10.85
CA GLY A 142 -0.23 -0.67 9.45
C GLY A 142 -0.45 -2.15 9.21
N VAL A 143 -0.60 -2.48 7.93
CA VAL A 143 -0.68 -3.83 7.41
C VAL A 143 0.58 -4.09 6.58
N ASP A 144 1.35 -5.09 6.99
CA ASP A 144 2.57 -5.49 6.30
C ASP A 144 2.47 -6.95 5.82
N PHE A 145 3.09 -7.23 4.67
CA PHE A 145 3.32 -8.58 4.19
C PHE A 145 4.80 -8.95 4.41
N GLU A 146 5.05 -9.98 5.21
CA GLU A 146 6.39 -10.47 5.54
C GLU A 146 6.59 -11.86 4.93
N ILE A 147 7.63 -12.00 4.10
CA ILE A 147 8.20 -13.29 3.72
C ILE A 147 9.30 -13.63 4.72
N ARG A 148 9.17 -14.77 5.38
CA ARG A 148 10.19 -15.29 6.30
C ARG A 148 10.63 -16.67 5.84
N ALA A 149 11.91 -16.85 5.54
CA ALA A 149 12.50 -18.16 5.32
C ALA A 149 13.38 -18.56 6.51
N PHE A 150 13.32 -19.82 6.93
CA PHE A 150 14.08 -20.32 8.07
C PHE A 150 14.35 -21.82 7.98
N CYS A 151 15.40 -22.26 8.68
CA CYS A 151 15.73 -23.67 8.85
C CYS A 151 15.20 -24.20 10.20
N ALA A 152 14.44 -25.29 10.20
CA ALA A 152 13.90 -25.91 11.42
C ALA A 152 13.64 -27.41 11.20
N LYS A 153 13.54 -28.22 12.26
CA LYS A 153 13.16 -29.64 12.16
C LYS A 153 11.66 -29.80 11.90
N SER A 154 10.84 -28.98 12.57
CA SER A 154 9.38 -28.92 12.43
C SER A 154 8.89 -27.47 12.30
N LEU A 155 7.63 -27.29 11.89
CA LEU A 155 7.00 -25.96 11.78
C LEU A 155 6.72 -25.29 13.12
N GLU A 156 6.54 -26.10 14.17
CA GLU A 156 6.23 -25.66 15.53
C GLU A 156 7.49 -25.20 16.30
N GLU A 157 8.67 -25.57 15.80
CA GLU A 157 9.93 -25.18 16.42
C GLU A 157 10.15 -23.65 16.31
N LYS A 158 10.44 -23.01 17.45
CA LYS A 158 10.77 -21.58 17.48
C LYS A 158 12.04 -21.32 16.65
N SER A 159 11.85 -20.73 15.48
CA SER A 159 12.95 -20.38 14.58
C SER A 159 13.81 -19.24 15.12
N HIS A 160 15.13 -19.46 15.13
CA HIS A 160 16.12 -18.52 15.67
C HIS A 160 16.34 -17.32 14.73
N LYS A 161 16.64 -16.12 15.27
CA LYS A 161 16.88 -14.92 14.44
C LYS A 161 18.09 -15.10 13.51
N ARG A 162 19.12 -15.82 13.97
CA ARG A 162 20.38 -16.07 13.23
C ARG A 162 20.22 -16.95 11.98
N ASN A 163 19.27 -17.87 11.97
CA ASN A 163 19.05 -18.82 10.86
C ASN A 163 17.77 -18.53 10.06
N SER A 164 17.21 -17.33 10.24
CA SER A 164 16.04 -16.88 9.49
C SER A 164 16.35 -15.60 8.73
N VAL A 165 15.68 -15.42 7.61
CA VAL A 165 15.72 -14.22 6.78
C VAL A 165 14.30 -13.71 6.62
N ARG A 166 14.13 -12.39 6.75
CA ARG A 166 12.84 -11.69 6.66
C ARG A 166 12.90 -10.61 5.60
N LEU A 167 11.95 -10.62 4.67
CA LEU A 167 11.75 -9.58 3.67
C LEU A 167 10.33 -9.07 3.78
N VAL A 168 10.17 -7.75 3.77
CA VAL A 168 8.84 -7.13 3.65
C VAL A 168 8.57 -6.95 2.16
N ILE A 169 7.38 -7.33 1.72
CA ILE A 169 6.85 -7.10 0.38
C ILE A 169 5.60 -6.24 0.51
N ARG A 170 5.19 -5.61 -0.60
CA ARG A 170 3.96 -4.81 -0.64
C ARG A 170 2.91 -5.47 -1.51
N LYS A 171 1.67 -5.48 -1.02
CA LYS A 171 0.47 -5.70 -1.84
C LYS A 171 -0.04 -4.32 -2.24
N VAL A 172 -0.02 -4.00 -3.54
CA VAL A 172 -0.45 -2.69 -4.07
C VAL A 172 -1.69 -2.87 -4.92
N GLN A 173 -2.69 -2.00 -4.75
CA GLN A 173 -3.93 -2.08 -5.51
C GLN A 173 -3.76 -1.43 -6.88
N PHE A 174 -4.22 -2.11 -7.92
CA PHE A 174 -4.43 -1.56 -9.25
C PHE A 174 -5.90 -1.77 -9.63
N ALA A 175 -6.54 -0.69 -10.06
CA ALA A 175 -7.83 -0.75 -10.71
C ALA A 175 -7.68 -0.22 -12.14
N PRO A 176 -8.22 -0.92 -13.15
CA PRO A 176 -8.24 -0.41 -14.51
C PRO A 176 -9.22 0.76 -14.63
N GLU A 177 -8.85 1.77 -15.41
CA GLU A 177 -9.79 2.82 -15.82
C GLU A 177 -10.97 2.18 -16.58
N LYS A 178 -12.18 2.34 -16.04
CA LYS A 178 -13.41 1.95 -16.71
C LYS A 178 -14.14 3.22 -17.14
N PRO A 179 -14.72 3.27 -18.34
CA PRO A 179 -15.63 4.34 -18.71
C PRO A 179 -16.80 4.33 -17.73
N GLY A 180 -16.96 5.42 -16.99
CA GLY A 180 -18.00 5.61 -15.99
C GLY A 180 -18.56 7.02 -16.04
N PRO A 181 -19.70 7.28 -15.38
CA PRO A 181 -20.21 8.63 -15.23
C PRO A 181 -19.17 9.48 -14.47
N GLN A 182 -19.03 10.74 -14.86
CA GLN A 182 -18.19 11.68 -14.14
C GLN A 182 -18.76 11.86 -12.73
N PRO A 183 -17.93 11.77 -11.67
CA PRO A 183 -18.38 12.07 -10.32
C PRO A 183 -18.84 13.54 -10.27
N SER A 184 -20.11 13.76 -9.93
CA SER A 184 -20.67 15.10 -9.73
C SER A 184 -21.41 15.18 -8.40
N ALA A 185 -21.39 16.36 -7.79
CA ALA A 185 -22.12 16.67 -6.59
C ALA A 185 -22.65 18.10 -6.67
N GLU A 186 -23.91 18.28 -6.32
CA GLU A 186 -24.56 19.59 -6.27
C GLU A 186 -25.13 19.87 -4.87
N THR A 187 -25.17 21.15 -4.50
CA THR A 187 -25.79 21.59 -3.27
C THR A 187 -26.38 22.98 -3.44
N THR A 188 -27.53 23.20 -2.81
CA THR A 188 -28.22 24.49 -2.80
C THR A 188 -28.27 25.00 -1.37
N ARG A 189 -27.76 26.22 -1.16
CA ARG A 189 -27.77 26.88 0.14
C ARG A 189 -28.73 28.06 0.13
N HIS A 190 -29.63 28.07 1.09
CA HIS A 190 -30.50 29.20 1.39
C HIS A 190 -29.92 30.03 2.54
N PHE A 191 -30.18 31.33 2.52
CA PHE A 191 -29.75 32.24 3.58
C PHE A 191 -30.97 32.73 4.35
N LEU A 192 -30.82 32.89 5.67
CA LEU A 192 -31.85 33.50 6.52
C LEU A 192 -32.24 34.86 5.94
N MET A 193 -33.55 35.12 5.89
CA MET A 193 -34.14 36.37 5.39
C MET A 193 -33.91 36.64 3.88
N SER A 194 -33.65 35.60 3.06
CA SER A 194 -33.60 35.72 1.60
C SER A 194 -34.29 34.53 0.92
N ASP A 195 -35.21 34.83 0.00
CA ASP A 195 -35.88 33.82 -0.83
C ASP A 195 -34.99 33.31 -1.98
N ARG A 196 -33.78 33.85 -2.11
CA ARG A 196 -32.82 33.51 -3.17
C ARG A 196 -31.74 32.57 -2.67
N SER A 197 -31.34 31.62 -3.51
CA SER A 197 -30.38 30.58 -3.16
C SER A 197 -29.02 30.76 -3.85
N LEU A 198 -28.01 30.10 -3.28
CA LEU A 198 -26.72 29.87 -3.92
C LEU A 198 -26.64 28.39 -4.30
N HIS A 199 -26.50 28.11 -5.58
CA HIS A 199 -26.32 26.75 -6.08
C HIS A 199 -24.86 26.52 -6.45
N LEU A 200 -24.28 25.43 -5.97
CA LEU A 200 -22.91 25.01 -6.23
C LEU A 200 -22.95 23.58 -6.77
N GLU A 201 -22.38 23.39 -7.94
CA GLU A 201 -22.15 22.10 -8.57
C GLU A 201 -20.64 21.93 -8.77
N ALA A 202 -20.13 20.74 -8.48
CA ALA A 202 -18.76 20.37 -8.76
C ALA A 202 -18.68 18.98 -9.40
N SER A 203 -17.83 18.83 -10.40
CA SER A 203 -17.59 17.55 -11.07
C SER A 203 -16.10 17.28 -11.31
N LEU A 204 -15.75 16.00 -11.37
CA LEU A 204 -14.42 15.50 -11.69
C LEU A 204 -14.37 14.96 -13.11
N ASP A 205 -13.21 15.04 -13.75
CA ASP A 205 -13.01 14.51 -15.10
C ASP A 205 -13.01 12.97 -15.15
N LYS A 206 -12.59 12.31 -14.05
CA LYS A 206 -12.51 10.85 -13.92
C LYS A 206 -12.97 10.38 -12.53
N GLU A 207 -13.35 9.12 -12.44
CA GLU A 207 -13.64 8.45 -11.16
C GLU A 207 -12.37 7.88 -10.50
N LEU A 208 -11.40 7.46 -11.33
CA LEU A 208 -10.15 6.85 -10.91
C LEU A 208 -8.97 7.73 -11.35
N TYR A 209 -8.02 7.91 -10.44
CA TYR A 209 -6.77 8.62 -10.67
C TYR A 209 -5.59 7.79 -10.18
N TYR A 210 -4.47 7.87 -10.88
CA TYR A 210 -3.20 7.28 -10.42
C TYR A 210 -2.36 8.28 -9.63
N HIS A 211 -1.43 7.78 -8.83
CA HIS A 211 -0.50 8.63 -8.07
C HIS A 211 0.29 9.54 -9.00
N GLY A 212 0.30 10.84 -8.71
CA GLY A 212 0.96 11.87 -9.52
C GLY A 212 0.13 12.42 -10.68
N GLU A 213 -1.06 11.86 -10.93
CA GLU A 213 -1.98 12.40 -11.92
C GLU A 213 -2.71 13.65 -11.38
N PRO A 214 -2.78 14.75 -12.16
CA PRO A 214 -3.56 15.93 -11.78
C PRO A 214 -5.06 15.68 -11.84
N LEU A 215 -5.80 16.11 -10.81
CA LEU A 215 -7.26 16.06 -10.77
C LEU A 215 -7.82 17.36 -11.32
N SER A 216 -8.75 17.29 -12.28
CA SER A 216 -9.46 18.45 -12.81
C SER A 216 -10.85 18.56 -12.18
N VAL A 217 -11.05 19.59 -11.35
CA VAL A 217 -12.30 19.86 -10.65
C VAL A 217 -13.03 21.00 -11.34
N ASN A 218 -14.11 20.68 -12.05
CA ASN A 218 -15.01 21.68 -12.60
C ASN A 218 -15.92 22.20 -11.49
N VAL A 219 -15.95 23.51 -11.29
CA VAL A 219 -16.79 24.16 -10.29
C VAL A 219 -17.71 25.13 -11.01
N HIS A 220 -19.02 24.87 -10.89
CA HIS A 220 -20.08 25.73 -11.40
C HIS A 220 -20.87 26.31 -10.23
N VAL A 221 -21.02 27.64 -10.22
CA VAL A 221 -21.73 28.37 -9.17
C VAL A 221 -22.80 29.23 -9.82
N THR A 222 -24.05 29.01 -9.42
CA THR A 222 -25.17 29.90 -9.76
C THR A 222 -25.56 30.69 -8.51
N ASN A 223 -25.13 31.94 -8.44
CA ASN A 223 -25.36 32.80 -7.28
C ASN A 223 -26.58 33.69 -7.50
N ASN A 224 -27.78 33.19 -7.17
CA ASN A 224 -28.98 34.01 -7.16
C ASN A 224 -29.11 34.86 -5.88
N SER A 225 -28.28 34.60 -4.86
CA SER A 225 -28.33 35.30 -3.58
C SER A 225 -27.91 36.77 -3.68
N THR A 226 -28.14 37.53 -2.61
CA THR A 226 -27.65 38.91 -2.45
C THR A 226 -26.22 38.98 -1.92
N LYS A 227 -25.57 37.84 -1.64
CA LYS A 227 -24.23 37.76 -1.05
C LYS A 227 -23.18 37.55 -2.12
N THR A 228 -21.98 38.08 -1.87
CA THR A 228 -20.81 37.88 -2.73
C THR A 228 -19.95 36.73 -2.18
N ILE A 229 -19.57 35.78 -3.04
CA ILE A 229 -18.52 34.81 -2.71
C ILE A 229 -17.17 35.51 -2.80
N ARG A 230 -16.37 35.43 -1.74
CA ARG A 230 -15.06 36.11 -1.66
C ARG A 230 -13.91 35.29 -2.24
N LYS A 231 -13.97 33.98 -2.08
CA LYS A 231 -12.91 33.05 -2.44
C LYS A 231 -13.46 31.65 -2.61
N ILE A 232 -12.78 30.85 -3.42
CA ILE A 232 -13.07 29.45 -3.65
C ILE A 232 -11.85 28.62 -3.24
N LYS A 233 -12.09 27.56 -2.47
CA LYS A 233 -11.06 26.67 -1.95
C LYS A 233 -11.37 25.23 -2.31
N VAL A 234 -10.49 24.62 -3.08
CA VAL A 234 -10.54 23.21 -3.47
C VAL A 234 -9.54 22.44 -2.63
N SER A 235 -9.94 21.32 -2.03
CA SER A 235 -9.03 20.51 -1.21
C SER A 235 -9.27 19.02 -1.40
N VAL A 236 -8.20 18.26 -1.62
CA VAL A 236 -8.18 16.80 -1.59
C VAL A 236 -7.84 16.37 -0.17
N ARG A 237 -8.65 15.48 0.40
CA ARG A 237 -8.49 15.00 1.78
C ARG A 237 -8.44 13.48 1.81
N GLN A 238 -7.47 12.95 2.53
CA GLN A 238 -7.41 11.53 2.85
C GLN A 238 -8.13 11.29 4.17
N TYR A 239 -8.97 10.26 4.18
CA TYR A 239 -9.61 9.71 5.36
C TYR A 239 -9.01 8.34 5.63
N ALA A 240 -8.54 8.11 6.84
CA ALA A 240 -7.95 6.84 7.25
C ALA A 240 -8.60 6.39 8.55
N ASP A 241 -9.37 5.30 8.46
CA ASP A 241 -10.09 4.72 9.59
C ASP A 241 -9.35 3.46 10.08
N ILE A 242 -8.93 3.47 11.34
CA ILE A 242 -8.38 2.29 12.01
C ILE A 242 -9.55 1.49 12.56
N CYS A 243 -9.73 0.25 12.11
CA CYS A 243 -10.84 -0.61 12.54
C CYS A 243 -10.44 -1.70 13.55
N LEU A 244 -9.14 -1.85 13.84
CA LEU A 244 -8.61 -2.91 14.70
C LEU A 244 -7.87 -2.32 15.90
N PHE A 245 -8.04 -2.96 17.07
CA PHE A 245 -7.49 -2.59 18.38
C PHE A 245 -8.03 -1.27 18.97
N SER A 246 -7.85 -0.16 18.27
CA SER A 246 -8.37 1.14 18.67
C SER A 246 -9.02 1.81 17.47
N THR A 247 -10.32 2.07 17.57
CA THR A 247 -11.07 2.79 16.53
C THR A 247 -10.67 4.25 16.55
N ALA A 248 -10.02 4.71 15.48
CA ALA A 248 -9.63 6.11 15.31
C ALA A 248 -9.82 6.51 13.85
N GLN A 249 -10.21 7.77 13.64
CA GLN A 249 -10.40 8.34 12.31
C GLN A 249 -9.41 9.48 12.13
N TYR A 250 -8.59 9.40 11.09
CA TYR A 250 -7.65 10.44 10.71
C TYR A 250 -8.13 11.13 9.45
N LYS A 251 -8.05 12.46 9.46
CA LYS A 251 -8.45 13.31 8.33
C LYS A 251 -7.33 14.28 8.02
N CYS A 252 -6.71 14.11 6.86
CA CYS A 252 -5.56 14.90 6.45
C CYS A 252 -5.79 15.53 5.07
N PRO A 253 -5.72 16.87 4.92
CA PRO A 253 -5.69 17.48 3.60
C PRO A 253 -4.35 17.15 2.92
N VAL A 254 -4.40 16.51 1.76
CA VAL A 254 -3.23 16.09 0.98
C VAL A 254 -2.91 17.06 -0.16
N ALA A 255 -3.88 17.82 -0.62
CA ALA A 255 -3.63 18.93 -1.55
C ALA A 255 -4.71 20.00 -1.37
N GLN A 256 -4.35 21.25 -1.58
CA GLN A 256 -5.27 22.37 -1.43
C GLN A 256 -4.88 23.50 -2.36
N ILE A 257 -5.88 24.11 -2.99
CA ILE A 257 -5.75 25.33 -3.77
C ILE A 257 -6.81 26.30 -3.29
N GLU A 258 -6.41 27.55 -3.10
CA GLU A 258 -7.28 28.64 -2.67
C GLU A 258 -7.07 29.80 -3.65
N GLN A 259 -8.16 30.27 -4.26
CA GLN A 259 -8.14 31.39 -5.19
C GLN A 259 -9.19 32.42 -4.79
N ASP A 260 -8.84 33.69 -4.93
CA ASP A 260 -9.71 34.85 -4.67
C ASP A 260 -10.68 35.12 -5.83
N ASP A 261 -11.25 34.03 -6.38
CA ASP A 261 -12.29 34.10 -7.40
C ASP A 261 -13.59 34.57 -6.74
N GLN A 262 -13.97 35.81 -7.05
CA GLN A 262 -15.18 36.42 -6.53
C GLN A 262 -16.38 36.14 -7.44
N VAL A 263 -17.51 35.79 -6.83
CA VAL A 263 -18.78 35.62 -7.55
C VAL A 263 -19.77 36.64 -7.03
N SER A 264 -20.08 37.63 -7.87
CA SER A 264 -21.03 38.69 -7.57
C SER A 264 -22.46 38.17 -7.34
N PRO A 265 -23.32 38.96 -6.67
CA PRO A 265 -24.73 38.64 -6.56
C PRO A 265 -25.41 38.54 -7.94
N SER A 266 -26.37 37.63 -8.08
CA SER A 266 -27.14 37.42 -9.31
C SER A 266 -26.26 37.11 -10.55
N SER A 267 -25.15 36.40 -10.37
CA SER A 267 -24.27 35.98 -11.47
C SER A 267 -23.93 34.49 -11.40
N THR A 268 -23.46 33.97 -12.54
CA THR A 268 -22.96 32.60 -12.66
C THR A 268 -21.44 32.60 -12.81
N PHE A 269 -20.78 31.59 -12.27
CA PHE A 269 -19.34 31.38 -12.36
C PHE A 269 -19.06 29.93 -12.76
N CYS A 270 -18.08 29.72 -13.64
CA CYS A 270 -17.64 28.41 -14.07
C CYS A 270 -16.12 28.43 -14.23
N LYS A 271 -15.42 27.53 -13.53
CA LYS A 271 -13.95 27.43 -13.62
C LYS A 271 -13.50 26.01 -13.29
N VAL A 272 -12.44 25.58 -13.97
CA VAL A 272 -11.77 24.32 -13.70
C VAL A 272 -10.53 24.58 -12.86
N TYR A 273 -10.41 23.88 -11.73
CA TYR A 273 -9.23 23.90 -10.86
C TYR A 273 -8.46 22.59 -11.00
N THR A 274 -7.14 22.66 -11.13
CA THR A 274 -6.28 21.48 -11.23
C THR A 274 -5.49 21.29 -9.95
N VAL A 275 -5.64 20.15 -9.27
CA VAL A 275 -4.97 19.85 -7.99
C VAL A 275 -4.29 18.48 -8.06
N THR A 276 -3.04 18.37 -7.61
CA THR A 276 -2.27 17.11 -7.68
C THR A 276 -1.84 16.67 -6.27
N PRO A 277 -2.37 15.55 -5.73
CA PRO A 277 -1.99 15.04 -4.42
C PRO A 277 -0.66 14.28 -4.53
N LEU A 278 0.42 14.90 -4.05
CA LEU A 278 1.75 14.31 -4.05
C LEU A 278 2.24 14.03 -2.62
N LEU A 279 2.89 12.89 -2.40
CA LEU A 279 3.52 12.64 -1.10
C LEU A 279 4.65 13.62 -0.79
N SER A 280 5.37 14.12 -1.80
CA SER A 280 6.46 15.11 -1.65
C SER A 280 6.06 16.30 -0.80
N ASP A 281 4.84 16.80 -1.01
CA ASP A 281 4.33 18.02 -0.39
C ASP A 281 3.73 17.74 1.00
N ASN A 282 3.67 16.47 1.39
CA ASN A 282 3.00 15.99 2.59
C ASN A 282 3.91 15.15 3.50
N ARG A 283 5.21 15.00 3.19
CA ARG A 283 6.15 14.15 3.98
C ARG A 283 6.23 14.53 5.45
N GLU A 284 6.06 15.82 5.75
CA GLU A 284 6.11 16.35 7.11
C GLU A 284 4.80 16.19 7.87
N LYS A 285 3.67 15.98 7.15
CA LYS A 285 2.37 15.79 7.79
C LYS A 285 2.35 14.48 8.58
N ARG A 286 1.45 14.41 9.55
CA ARG A 286 1.24 13.26 10.42
C ARG A 286 -0.22 12.84 10.37
N GLY A 287 -0.53 11.59 10.75
CA GLY A 287 -1.85 11.00 10.60
C GLY A 287 -2.19 10.61 9.15
N LEU A 288 -1.18 10.53 8.28
CA LEU A 288 -1.33 10.25 6.86
C LEU A 288 -1.10 8.76 6.58
N ALA A 289 -1.98 8.14 5.82
CA ALA A 289 -1.84 6.77 5.37
C ALA A 289 -1.01 6.70 4.09
N LEU A 290 -0.03 5.81 4.08
CA LEU A 290 0.95 5.58 3.02
C LEU A 290 0.89 4.12 2.55
N ASP A 291 1.30 3.84 1.33
CA ASP A 291 1.39 2.45 0.79
C ASP A 291 2.64 1.69 1.27
N GLY A 292 3.48 2.33 2.10
CA GLY A 292 4.75 1.80 2.57
C GLY A 292 5.41 2.70 3.61
N LYS A 293 6.67 2.40 3.95
CA LYS A 293 7.42 3.18 4.94
C LYS A 293 8.06 4.41 4.29
N LEU A 294 7.87 5.58 4.91
CA LEU A 294 8.35 6.89 4.43
C LEU A 294 9.85 6.95 4.04
N LYS A 295 10.68 6.08 4.63
CA LYS A 295 12.12 5.97 4.31
C LYS A 295 12.41 5.35 2.93
N HIS A 296 11.41 4.75 2.29
CA HIS A 296 11.53 4.15 0.97
C HIS A 296 11.14 5.18 -0.09
N GLU A 297 11.99 5.33 -1.12
CA GLU A 297 11.76 6.28 -2.21
C GLU A 297 10.49 5.95 -3.00
N ASP A 298 10.15 4.67 -3.12
CA ASP A 298 9.00 4.17 -3.88
C ASP A 298 7.67 4.23 -3.09
N THR A 299 7.59 4.98 -1.98
CA THR A 299 6.37 5.11 -1.16
C THR A 299 5.50 6.25 -1.66
N ASN A 300 4.19 6.01 -1.72
CA ASN A 300 3.16 6.98 -2.10
C ASN A 300 2.10 7.14 -0.99
N LEU A 301 1.14 8.03 -1.24
CA LEU A 301 -0.10 8.06 -0.47
C LEU A 301 -0.79 6.69 -0.56
N ALA A 302 -1.47 6.26 0.50
CA ALA A 302 -2.25 5.03 0.45
C ALA A 302 -3.33 5.12 -0.63
N SER A 303 -3.41 4.08 -1.47
CA SER A 303 -4.51 3.91 -2.42
C SER A 303 -5.83 3.68 -1.69
N SER A 304 -6.94 4.06 -2.31
CA SER A 304 -8.28 3.78 -1.79
C SER A 304 -8.50 2.27 -1.62
N THR A 305 -8.95 1.85 -0.44
CA THR A 305 -9.39 0.47 -0.20
C THR A 305 -10.70 0.22 -0.93
N MET A 306 -10.76 -0.87 -1.72
CA MET A 306 -11.97 -1.34 -2.42
C MET A 306 -12.56 -2.56 -1.72
#